data_AF-A0A0Q8RKH9-F1
#
_entry.id   AF-A0A0Q8RKH9-F1
#
_cell.length_a   1.000
_cell.length_b   1.000
_cell.length_c   1.000
_cell.angle_alpha   90.00
_cell.angle_beta   90.00
_cell.angle_gamma   90.00
#
_symmetry.space_group_name_H-M   'P 1'
#
loop_
_entity.id
_entity.type
_entity.pdbx_description
1 polymer ?
#
loop_
_entity_poly.entity_id
_entity_poly.type
_entity_poly.pdbx_seq_one_letter_code
_entity_poly.pdbx_strand_id
1 'polypeptide(L)'
;MEEPDHGFPATSEAFRQTVAEFGFRLAETDSAIFDSAEALFLSQLSSEAAKEFGYAREHVLENDDAFYIPLGWIGCCGHLISKFPLHLISFGSYIGPETHLWAYYQGISMSPLGKDRKNQLRILSICDYENTVTVLKTFLDHRWLERKSAPRLSSLPVELNEVDLYFGISGLLQAKKNNWFQFEIS
;
A
#
# COMPACT_ATOMS: atom_id res chain seq x y z
N MET A 1 33.07 2.81 15.45
CA MET A 1 32.45 2.47 14.15
C MET A 1 31.02 2.17 14.53
N GLU A 2 30.16 3.19 14.47
CA GLU A 2 28.73 3.01 14.76
C GLU A 2 28.14 2.25 13.57
N GLU A 3 27.49 1.12 13.83
CA GLU A 3 26.68 0.45 12.82
C GLU A 3 25.61 1.43 12.35
N PRO A 4 25.37 1.55 11.04
CA PRO A 4 24.24 2.34 10.54
C PRO A 4 22.96 1.76 11.15
N ASP A 5 22.27 2.57 11.94
CA ASP A 5 20.90 2.32 12.38
C ASP A 5 20.03 2.30 11.11
N HIS A 6 19.90 1.11 10.52
CA HIS A 6 18.92 0.81 9.48
C HIS A 6 17.54 0.79 10.13
N GLY A 7 17.11 1.95 10.64
CA GLY A 7 15.94 2.13 11.47
C GLY A 7 14.76 1.38 10.86
N PHE A 8 14.36 0.31 11.55
CA PHE A 8 13.19 -0.46 11.18
C PHE A 8 11.99 0.50 11.09
N PRO A 9 11.21 0.49 10.00
CA PRO A 9 10.00 1.32 9.89
C PRO A 9 8.94 0.99 10.97
N ALA A 10 9.15 -0.10 11.72
CA ALA A 10 8.31 -0.57 12.83
C ALA A 10 8.18 0.40 14.03
N THR A 11 8.83 1.56 14.02
CA THR A 11 8.87 2.48 15.18
C THR A 11 7.89 3.65 15.10
N SER A 12 7.35 3.97 13.91
CA SER A 12 6.45 5.12 13.78
C SER A 12 5.10 4.87 14.46
N GLU A 13 4.51 5.92 15.05
CA GLU A 13 3.18 5.83 15.64
C GLU A 13 2.11 5.49 14.58
N ALA A 14 2.23 6.07 13.38
CA ALA A 14 1.32 5.81 12.27
C ALA A 14 1.34 4.34 11.83
N PHE A 15 2.52 3.72 11.80
CA PHE A 15 2.66 2.29 11.52
C PHE A 15 2.01 1.45 12.61
N ARG A 16 2.28 1.74 13.89
CA ARG A 16 1.67 1.04 15.03
C ARG A 16 0.14 1.13 15.04
N GLN A 17 -0.42 2.29 14.70
CA GLN A 17 -1.87 2.46 14.58
C GLN A 17 -2.43 1.62 13.42
N THR A 18 -1.77 1.61 12.27
CA THR A 18 -2.23 0.88 11.08
C THR A 18 -2.19 -0.63 11.27
N VAL A 19 -1.10 -1.16 11.84
CA VAL A 19 -1.02 -2.61 12.13
C VAL A 19 -2.08 -3.02 13.14
N ALA A 20 -2.37 -2.19 14.16
CA ALA A 20 -3.44 -2.45 15.10
C ALA A 20 -4.84 -2.37 14.46
N GLU A 21 -5.09 -1.38 13.59
CA GLU A 21 -6.34 -1.23 12.84
C GLU A 21 -6.68 -2.48 12.03
N PHE A 22 -5.68 -3.10 11.40
CA PHE A 22 -5.85 -4.31 10.58
C PHE A 22 -5.57 -5.62 11.33
N GLY A 23 -5.46 -5.58 12.65
CA GLY A 23 -5.35 -6.77 13.50
C GLY A 23 -4.04 -7.55 13.36
N PHE A 24 -2.97 -6.91 12.91
CA PHE A 24 -1.66 -7.54 12.83
C PHE A 24 -1.09 -7.78 14.23
N ARG A 25 -0.50 -8.97 14.39
CA ARG A 25 0.23 -9.45 15.56
C ARG A 25 1.54 -10.09 15.11
N LEU A 26 2.40 -10.47 16.04
CA LEU A 26 3.58 -11.30 15.70
C LEU A 26 3.12 -12.63 15.10
N ALA A 27 3.79 -13.04 14.03
CA ALA A 27 3.44 -14.24 13.29
C ALA A 27 3.76 -15.55 14.04
N GLU A 28 2.91 -16.55 13.86
CA GLU A 28 3.17 -17.94 14.23
C GLU A 28 4.10 -18.58 13.19
N THR A 29 5.41 -18.47 13.45
CA THR A 29 6.49 -18.87 12.56
C THR A 29 6.69 -20.39 12.42
N ASP A 30 5.99 -21.20 13.22
CA ASP A 30 6.04 -22.67 13.20
C ASP A 30 4.93 -23.29 12.33
N SER A 31 4.17 -22.47 11.59
CA SER A 31 3.06 -22.93 10.77
C SER A 31 3.50 -23.24 9.32
N ALA A 32 2.91 -24.29 8.72
CA ALA A 32 3.23 -24.68 7.33
C ALA A 32 2.90 -23.58 6.29
N ILE A 33 1.89 -22.74 6.59
CA ILE A 33 1.53 -21.61 5.73
C ILE A 33 2.56 -20.49 5.84
N PHE A 34 3.15 -20.27 7.03
CA PHE A 34 4.26 -19.34 7.21
C PHE A 34 5.48 -19.83 6.43
N ASP A 35 5.87 -21.11 6.55
CA ASP A 35 7.00 -21.66 5.81
C ASP A 35 6.83 -21.49 4.28
N SER A 36 5.61 -21.66 3.79
CA SER A 36 5.28 -21.46 2.37
C SER A 36 5.40 -20.00 1.95
N ALA A 37 4.93 -19.07 2.80
CA ALA A 37 5.05 -17.63 2.56
C ALA A 37 6.52 -17.17 2.63
N GLU A 38 7.27 -17.64 3.61
CA GLU A 38 8.70 -17.36 3.77
C GLU A 38 9.50 -17.88 2.58
N ALA A 39 9.25 -19.11 2.12
CA ALA A 39 9.87 -19.64 0.92
C ALA A 39 9.57 -18.80 -0.32
N LEU A 40 8.33 -18.30 -0.48
CA LEU A 40 7.97 -17.37 -1.56
C LEU A 40 8.75 -16.06 -1.46
N PHE A 41 8.87 -15.48 -0.27
CA PHE A 41 9.65 -14.28 -0.02
C PHE A 41 11.13 -14.46 -0.36
N LEU A 42 11.76 -15.50 0.18
CA LEU A 42 13.17 -15.85 -0.03
C LEU A 42 13.46 -16.35 -1.46
N SER A 43 12.43 -16.58 -2.28
CA SER A 43 12.65 -16.82 -3.72
C SER A 43 12.92 -15.52 -4.49
N GLN A 44 12.47 -14.36 -3.98
CA GLN A 44 12.71 -13.05 -4.59
C GLN A 44 14.03 -12.41 -4.14
N LEU A 45 14.53 -12.80 -2.97
CA LEU A 45 15.79 -12.37 -2.39
C LEU A 45 16.54 -13.64 -1.99
N SER A 46 17.75 -13.88 -2.50
CA SER A 46 18.54 -15.01 -2.01
C SER A 46 18.62 -14.99 -0.49
N SER A 47 18.67 -16.17 0.14
CA SER A 47 18.72 -16.31 1.60
C SER A 47 19.85 -15.51 2.25
N GLU A 48 20.98 -15.42 1.57
CA GLU A 48 22.16 -14.66 1.97
C GLU A 48 21.86 -13.15 1.97
N ALA A 49 21.23 -12.64 0.90
CA ALA A 49 20.87 -11.24 0.79
C ALA A 49 19.80 -10.87 1.82
N ALA A 50 18.79 -11.72 2.04
CA ALA A 50 17.76 -11.48 3.05
C ALA A 50 18.37 -11.33 4.45
N LYS A 51 19.34 -12.18 4.82
CA LYS A 51 20.06 -12.07 6.10
C LYS A 51 20.91 -10.81 6.18
N GLU A 52 21.60 -10.44 5.10
CA GLU A 52 22.40 -9.21 5.03
C GLU A 52 21.54 -7.96 5.25
N PHE A 53 20.30 -7.97 4.74
CA PHE A 53 19.34 -6.88 4.98
C PHE A 53 18.67 -6.90 6.36
N GLY A 54 18.99 -7.88 7.21
CA GLY A 54 18.44 -7.97 8.57
C GLY A 54 17.09 -8.66 8.66
N TYR A 55 16.77 -9.57 7.74
CA TYR A 55 15.59 -10.42 7.85
C TYR A 55 15.64 -11.28 9.12
N ALA A 56 14.57 -11.22 9.90
CA ALA A 56 14.39 -12.02 11.11
C ALA A 56 12.93 -12.48 11.19
N ARG A 57 12.70 -13.78 11.43
CA ARG A 57 11.35 -14.39 11.45
C ARG A 57 10.49 -13.78 12.57
N GLU A 58 11.12 -13.45 13.69
CA GLU A 58 10.52 -12.84 14.88
C GLU A 58 9.98 -11.42 14.64
N HIS A 59 10.35 -10.77 13.54
CA HIS A 59 9.82 -9.46 13.18
C HIS A 59 8.60 -9.54 12.26
N VAL A 60 8.29 -10.71 11.72
CA VAL A 60 7.16 -10.87 10.79
C VAL A 60 5.86 -10.69 11.54
N LEU A 61 4.96 -9.89 10.96
CA LEU A 61 3.62 -9.69 11.46
C LEU A 61 2.64 -10.53 10.65
N GLU A 62 1.53 -10.93 11.25
CA GLU A 62 0.42 -11.59 10.57
C GLU A 62 -0.92 -11.11 11.10
N ASN A 63 -1.94 -11.24 10.27
CA ASN A 63 -3.33 -11.22 10.68
C ASN A 63 -4.07 -12.41 10.02
N ASP A 64 -5.40 -12.37 9.93
CA ASP A 64 -6.18 -13.47 9.38
C ASP A 64 -5.92 -13.71 7.88
N ASP A 65 -5.56 -12.68 7.11
CA ASP A 65 -5.50 -12.75 5.64
C ASP A 65 -4.09 -12.61 5.06
N ALA A 66 -3.11 -12.10 5.80
CA ALA A 66 -1.79 -11.80 5.28
C ALA A 66 -0.64 -11.95 6.29
N PHE A 67 0.58 -12.05 5.75
CA PHE A 67 1.84 -11.82 6.47
C PHE A 67 2.45 -10.50 6.01
N TYR A 68 2.95 -9.69 6.93
CA TYR A 68 3.74 -8.50 6.63
C TYR A 68 5.19 -8.69 7.11
N ILE A 69 6.13 -8.59 6.17
CA ILE A 69 7.57 -8.70 6.43
C ILE A 69 8.14 -7.28 6.41
N PRO A 70 8.54 -6.73 7.58
CA PRO A 70 9.09 -5.37 7.70
C PRO A 70 10.54 -5.25 7.20
N LEU A 71 10.88 -5.88 6.08
CA LEU A 71 12.21 -5.78 5.47
C LEU A 71 12.18 -4.77 4.33
N GLY A 72 12.96 -3.69 4.46
CA GLY A 72 13.15 -2.69 3.40
C GLY A 72 14.57 -2.73 2.82
N TRP A 73 14.72 -2.20 1.60
CA TRP A 73 16.01 -1.92 0.96
C TRP A 73 15.85 -0.80 -0.07
N ILE A 74 16.86 -0.52 -0.89
CA ILE A 74 16.78 0.54 -1.92
C ILE A 74 15.55 0.33 -2.81
N GLY A 75 14.59 1.24 -2.72
CA GLY A 75 13.34 1.21 -3.47
C GLY A 75 12.20 0.41 -2.83
N CYS A 76 12.41 -0.26 -1.68
CA CYS A 76 11.44 -1.10 -1.00
C CYS A 76 11.27 -0.72 0.49
N CYS A 77 10.04 -0.60 0.99
CA CYS A 77 9.74 -0.31 2.40
C CYS A 77 9.05 -1.46 3.16
N GLY A 78 8.94 -2.64 2.57
CA GLY A 78 8.35 -3.83 3.19
C GLY A 78 7.65 -4.73 2.19
N HIS A 79 7.16 -5.87 2.68
CA HIS A 79 6.44 -6.85 1.87
C HIS A 79 5.17 -7.32 2.54
N LEU A 80 4.14 -7.58 1.74
CA LEU A 80 2.92 -8.22 2.17
C LEU A 80 2.73 -9.51 1.37
N ILE A 81 2.34 -10.59 2.05
CA ILE A 81 2.01 -11.86 1.43
C ILE A 81 0.58 -12.21 1.81
N SER A 82 -0.33 -12.19 0.83
CA SER A 82 -1.68 -12.72 1.05
C SER A 82 -1.59 -14.22 1.31
N LYS A 83 -2.36 -14.73 2.28
CA LYS A 83 -2.44 -16.16 2.61
C LYS A 83 -3.23 -16.94 1.55
N PHE A 84 -4.19 -16.30 0.86
CA PHE A 84 -5.09 -16.97 -0.09
C PHE A 84 -5.53 -16.04 -1.25
N PRO A 85 -5.04 -16.28 -2.49
CA PRO A 85 -3.93 -17.16 -2.83
C PRO A 85 -2.60 -16.62 -2.27
N LEU A 86 -1.60 -17.49 -2.09
CA LEU A 86 -0.25 -17.05 -1.76
C LEU A 86 0.28 -16.10 -2.83
N HIS A 87 0.37 -14.82 -2.50
CA HIS A 87 0.81 -13.77 -3.41
C HIS A 87 1.63 -12.72 -2.67
N LEU A 88 2.84 -12.48 -3.17
CA LEU A 88 3.78 -11.51 -2.61
C LEU A 88 3.62 -10.15 -3.32
N ILE A 89 3.51 -9.12 -2.51
CA ILE A 89 3.48 -7.71 -2.91
C ILE A 89 4.65 -7.00 -2.22
N SER A 90 5.48 -6.33 -3.01
CA SER A 90 6.59 -5.50 -2.50
C SER A 90 6.19 -4.03 -2.50
N PHE A 91 6.37 -3.34 -1.39
CA PHE A 91 6.00 -1.94 -1.23
C PHE A 91 7.12 -1.01 -1.69
N GLY A 92 6.80 -0.04 -2.54
CA GLY A 92 7.78 0.95 -3.00
C GLY A 92 8.16 1.94 -1.91
N SER A 93 9.40 2.46 -1.94
CA SER A 93 9.91 3.35 -0.88
C SER A 93 9.48 4.83 -0.98
N TYR A 94 8.55 5.20 -1.86
CA TYR A 94 8.13 6.60 -2.05
C TYR A 94 7.11 7.08 -1.00
N ILE A 95 6.49 6.14 -0.29
CA ILE A 95 5.59 6.36 0.85
C ILE A 95 5.88 5.29 1.92
N GLY A 96 5.39 5.52 3.15
CA GLY A 96 5.59 4.59 4.25
C GLY A 96 4.79 3.29 4.11
N PRO A 97 5.24 2.18 4.73
CA PRO A 97 4.56 0.90 4.65
C PRO A 97 3.14 0.93 5.24
N GLU A 98 2.88 1.80 6.22
CA GLU A 98 1.54 1.98 6.77
C GLU A 98 0.54 2.50 5.72
N THR A 99 1.01 3.37 4.82
CA THR A 99 0.19 3.91 3.75
C THR A 99 -0.06 2.85 2.67
N HIS A 100 0.91 1.97 2.42
CA HIS A 100 0.73 0.80 1.55
C HIS A 100 -0.22 -0.25 2.12
N LEU A 101 -0.10 -0.56 3.42
CA LEU A 101 -1.02 -1.47 4.11
C LEU A 101 -2.47 -0.95 4.02
N TRP A 102 -2.68 0.34 4.29
CA TRP A 102 -3.98 0.95 4.10
C TRP A 102 -4.50 0.76 2.67
N ALA A 103 -3.68 1.01 1.66
CA ALA A 103 -4.05 0.86 0.25
C ALA A 103 -4.50 -0.56 -0.09
N TYR A 104 -3.76 -1.57 0.39
CA TYR A 104 -4.09 -2.98 0.23
C TYR A 104 -5.50 -3.29 0.73
N TYR A 105 -5.81 -2.91 1.97
CA TYR A 105 -7.11 -3.18 2.57
C TYR A 105 -8.24 -2.32 2.01
N GLN A 106 -7.93 -1.23 1.28
CA GLN A 106 -8.93 -0.52 0.49
C GLN A 106 -9.16 -1.16 -0.90
N GLY A 107 -8.45 -2.25 -1.24
CA GLY A 107 -8.59 -2.92 -2.53
C GLY A 107 -7.81 -2.28 -3.68
N ILE A 108 -6.84 -1.39 -3.39
CA ILE A 108 -6.01 -0.79 -4.44
C ILE A 108 -5.07 -1.85 -5.01
N SER A 109 -5.12 -2.04 -6.32
CA SER A 109 -4.21 -2.93 -7.05
C SER A 109 -2.76 -2.45 -6.93
N MET A 110 -1.91 -3.29 -6.35
CA MET A 110 -0.48 -3.05 -6.14
C MET A 110 0.41 -3.94 -7.00
N SER A 111 -0.08 -4.33 -8.19
CA SER A 111 0.73 -5.08 -9.16
C SER A 111 2.07 -4.39 -9.43
N PRO A 112 3.19 -5.14 -9.57
CA PRO A 112 4.50 -4.55 -9.82
C PRO A 112 4.57 -3.75 -11.13
N LEU A 113 3.74 -4.12 -12.12
CA LEU A 113 3.69 -3.43 -13.40
C LEU A 113 2.48 -2.49 -13.44
N GLY A 114 2.72 -1.20 -13.70
CA GLY A 114 1.65 -0.18 -13.72
C GLY A 114 0.50 -0.47 -14.69
N LYS A 115 0.77 -1.15 -15.81
CA LYS A 115 -0.27 -1.56 -16.78
C LYS A 115 -1.32 -2.51 -16.19
N ASP A 116 -0.97 -3.22 -15.12
CA ASP A 116 -1.80 -4.21 -14.45
C ASP A 116 -2.42 -3.65 -13.14
N ARG A 117 -2.07 -2.40 -12.76
CA ARG A 117 -2.64 -1.68 -11.61
C ARG A 117 -3.94 -0.98 -11.99
N LYS A 118 -4.92 -1.74 -12.46
CA LYS A 118 -6.23 -1.21 -12.82
C LYS A 118 -7.16 -1.21 -11.62
N ASN A 119 -7.79 -0.07 -11.37
CA ASN A 119 -8.78 0.12 -10.32
C ASN A 119 -10.00 0.84 -10.90
N GLN A 120 -11.14 0.67 -10.26
CA GLN A 120 -12.32 1.51 -10.41
C GLN A 120 -12.40 2.45 -9.22
N LEU A 121 -12.38 3.77 -9.47
CA LEU A 121 -12.54 4.79 -8.45
C LEU A 121 -13.88 5.50 -8.66
N ARG A 122 -14.75 5.44 -7.66
CA ARG A 122 -16.04 6.13 -7.68
C ARG A 122 -16.04 7.24 -6.65
N ILE A 123 -16.13 8.49 -7.09
CA ILE A 123 -16.22 9.67 -6.22
C ILE A 123 -17.69 9.95 -5.95
N LEU A 124 -18.10 9.86 -4.68
CA LEU A 124 -19.49 9.97 -4.25
C LEU A 124 -19.89 11.41 -3.93
N SER A 125 -19.01 12.14 -3.24
CA SER A 125 -19.25 13.52 -2.82
C SER A 125 -17.93 14.29 -2.73
N ILE A 126 -17.98 15.62 -2.94
CA ILE A 126 -16.83 16.51 -2.83
C ILE A 126 -17.15 17.59 -1.79
N CYS A 127 -16.33 17.68 -0.75
CA CYS A 127 -16.43 18.70 0.31
C CYS A 127 -15.38 19.81 0.12
N ASP A 128 -14.22 19.47 -0.44
CA ASP A 128 -13.13 20.39 -0.75
C ASP A 128 -12.67 20.16 -2.19
N TYR A 129 -13.09 21.05 -3.09
CA TYR A 129 -12.83 20.90 -4.52
C TYR A 129 -11.34 21.06 -4.87
N GLU A 130 -10.63 22.01 -4.25
CA GLU A 130 -9.25 22.31 -4.60
C GLU A 130 -8.31 21.17 -4.19
N ASN A 131 -8.48 20.65 -2.98
CA ASN A 131 -7.72 19.51 -2.51
C ASN A 131 -8.11 18.22 -3.26
N THR A 132 -9.39 18.04 -3.60
CA THR A 132 -9.82 16.91 -4.46
C THR A 132 -9.09 16.93 -5.80
N VAL A 133 -9.10 18.06 -6.51
CA VAL A 133 -8.40 18.19 -7.80
C VAL A 133 -6.90 17.96 -7.64
N THR A 134 -6.30 18.44 -6.55
CA THR A 134 -4.87 18.22 -6.26
C THR A 134 -4.54 16.74 -6.09
N VAL A 135 -5.36 15.99 -5.35
CA VAL A 135 -5.21 14.53 -5.21
C VAL A 135 -5.37 13.83 -6.56
N LEU A 136 -6.42 14.15 -7.31
CA LEU A 136 -6.69 13.54 -8.61
C LEU A 136 -5.54 13.74 -9.61
N LYS A 137 -4.84 14.88 -9.58
CA LYS A 137 -3.67 15.17 -10.43
C LYS A 137 -2.48 14.23 -10.19
N THR A 138 -2.43 13.53 -9.06
CA THR A 138 -1.30 12.64 -8.75
C THR A 138 -1.34 11.32 -9.52
N PHE A 139 -2.50 10.93 -10.08
CA PHE A 139 -2.66 9.67 -10.81
C PHE A 139 -3.47 9.77 -12.11
N LEU A 140 -4.12 10.90 -12.38
CA LEU A 140 -4.79 11.16 -13.66
C LEU A 140 -3.91 12.06 -14.53
N ASP A 141 -3.92 11.79 -15.84
CA ASP A 141 -3.28 12.67 -16.82
C ASP A 141 -3.82 14.10 -16.66
N HIS A 142 -2.93 15.08 -16.49
CA HIS A 142 -3.25 16.50 -16.40
C HIS A 142 -4.18 16.97 -17.53
N ARG A 143 -3.99 16.46 -18.76
CA ARG A 143 -4.84 16.79 -19.92
C ARG A 143 -6.24 16.20 -19.80
N TRP A 144 -6.39 15.07 -19.11
CA TRP A 144 -7.68 14.46 -18.82
C TRP A 144 -8.44 15.29 -17.77
N LEU A 145 -7.74 15.77 -16.74
CA LEU A 145 -8.31 16.66 -15.71
C LEU A 145 -8.83 17.98 -16.28
N GLU A 146 -8.02 18.68 -17.07
CA GLU A 146 -8.37 19.98 -17.63
C GLU A 146 -9.46 19.92 -18.71
N ARG A 147 -9.49 18.86 -19.54
CA ARG A 147 -10.42 18.79 -20.69
C ARG A 147 -11.70 18.01 -20.44
N LYS A 148 -11.71 17.03 -19.52
CA LYS A 148 -12.83 16.08 -19.37
C LYS A 148 -13.41 15.99 -17.96
N SER A 149 -12.73 16.50 -16.93
CA SER A 149 -13.04 16.17 -15.53
C SER A 149 -13.70 17.31 -14.77
N ALA A 150 -13.27 18.56 -14.97
CA ALA A 150 -13.93 19.71 -14.37
C ALA A 150 -15.46 19.75 -14.65
N PRO A 151 -15.96 19.35 -15.84
CA PRO A 151 -17.42 19.25 -16.08
C PRO A 151 -18.08 17.99 -15.50
N ARG A 152 -17.31 16.96 -15.14
CA ARG A 152 -17.84 15.70 -14.58
C ARG A 152 -17.95 15.73 -13.07
N LEU A 153 -16.99 16.36 -12.38
CA LEU A 153 -17.01 16.53 -10.92
C LEU A 153 -18.20 17.37 -10.43
N SER A 154 -18.87 18.12 -11.31
CA SER A 154 -20.12 18.82 -11.00
C SER A 154 -21.37 17.91 -11.02
N SER A 155 -21.25 16.67 -11.50
CA SER A 155 -22.34 15.69 -11.64
C SER A 155 -21.98 14.38 -10.91
N LEU A 156 -22.06 14.41 -9.59
CA LEU A 156 -21.73 13.28 -8.71
C LEU A 156 -22.87 12.23 -8.65
N PRO A 157 -22.57 10.93 -8.49
CA PRO A 157 -21.23 10.36 -8.36
C PRO A 157 -20.49 10.28 -9.71
N VAL A 158 -19.16 10.38 -9.67
CA VAL A 158 -18.28 10.23 -10.84
C VAL A 158 -17.56 8.91 -10.75
N GLU A 159 -17.53 8.18 -11.87
CA GLU A 159 -16.82 6.90 -11.97
C GLU A 159 -15.62 7.01 -12.91
N LEU A 160 -14.49 6.51 -12.44
CA LEU A 160 -13.20 6.48 -13.13
C LEU A 160 -12.78 5.01 -13.25
N ASN A 161 -12.71 4.52 -14.48
CA ASN A 161 -12.42 3.12 -14.76
C ASN A 161 -10.97 2.94 -15.24
N GLU A 162 -10.39 1.80 -14.89
CA GLU A 162 -9.03 1.38 -15.27
C GLU A 162 -7.94 2.40 -14.90
N VAL A 163 -8.03 2.99 -13.70
CA VAL A 163 -7.08 3.99 -13.21
C VAL A 163 -5.97 3.37 -12.37
N ASP A 164 -4.73 3.81 -12.58
CA ASP A 164 -3.58 3.44 -11.75
C ASP A 164 -3.50 4.36 -10.53
N LEU A 165 -4.09 3.93 -9.42
CA LEU A 165 -4.16 4.72 -8.18
C LEU A 165 -2.87 4.69 -7.36
N TYR A 166 -1.85 3.93 -7.77
CA TYR A 166 -0.69 3.62 -6.93
C TYR A 166 0.01 4.90 -6.44
N PHE A 167 0.39 5.78 -7.35
CA PHE A 167 1.04 7.05 -6.96
C PHE A 167 0.08 8.06 -6.30
N GLY A 168 -1.22 7.76 -6.29
CA GLY A 168 -2.27 8.52 -5.63
C GLY A 168 -2.57 8.13 -4.19
N ILE A 169 -2.02 7.01 -3.69
CA ILE A 169 -2.41 6.42 -2.41
C ILE A 169 -2.31 7.45 -1.26
N SER A 170 -1.19 8.16 -1.15
CA SER A 170 -1.00 9.16 -0.07
C SER A 170 -2.07 10.26 -0.13
N GLY A 171 -2.38 10.74 -1.34
CA GLY A 171 -3.44 11.74 -1.55
C GLY A 171 -4.83 11.22 -1.19
N LEU A 172 -5.15 9.96 -1.54
CA LEU A 172 -6.42 9.32 -1.19
C LEU A 172 -6.57 9.12 0.33
N LEU A 173 -5.50 8.71 1.01
CA LEU A 173 -5.48 8.59 2.48
C LEU A 173 -5.70 9.95 3.15
N GLN A 174 -5.03 11.00 2.66
CA GLN A 174 -5.25 12.37 3.15
C GLN A 174 -6.67 12.87 2.88
N ALA A 175 -7.23 12.57 1.70
CA ALA A 175 -8.60 12.91 1.38
C ALA A 175 -9.61 12.27 2.35
N LYS A 176 -9.39 10.99 2.70
CA LYS A 176 -10.20 10.28 3.71
C LYS A 176 -10.07 10.92 5.08
N LYS A 177 -8.84 11.19 5.55
CA LYS A 177 -8.58 11.77 6.89
C LYS A 177 -9.14 13.18 7.06
N ASN A 178 -9.09 14.00 6.02
CA ASN A 178 -9.53 15.40 6.06
C ASN A 178 -10.95 15.60 5.51
N ASN A 179 -11.64 14.51 5.13
CA ASN A 179 -12.96 14.55 4.51
C ASN A 179 -13.03 15.50 3.29
N TRP A 180 -12.01 15.47 2.41
CA TRP A 180 -11.99 16.30 1.20
C TRP A 180 -13.01 15.82 0.16
N PHE A 181 -13.12 14.50 -0.01
CA PHE A 181 -14.14 13.85 -0.84
C PHE A 181 -14.36 12.41 -0.38
N GLN A 182 -15.56 11.89 -0.60
CA GLN A 182 -15.90 10.50 -0.32
C GLN A 182 -15.76 9.65 -1.58
N PHE A 183 -15.21 8.45 -1.44
CA PHE A 183 -14.96 7.57 -2.57
C PHE A 183 -15.06 6.08 -2.22
N GLU A 184 -15.26 5.26 -3.25
CA GLU A 184 -15.21 3.81 -3.23
C GLU A 184 -14.16 3.32 -4.24
N ILE A 185 -13.49 2.21 -3.93
CA ILE A 185 -12.50 1.55 -4.78
C ILE A 185 -12.93 0.09 -4.99
N SER A 186 -12.87 -0.38 -6.22
CA SER A 186 -13.12 -1.78 -6.60
C SER A 186 -12.30 -2.24 -7.80
#